data_AF-A0AA35Q8A2-F1
#
_entry.id   AF-A0AA35Q8A2-F1
#
_cell.length_a   1.000
_cell.length_b   1.000
_cell.length_c   1.000
_cell.angle_alpha   90.00
_cell.angle_beta   90.00
_cell.angle_gamma   90.00
#
_symmetry.space_group_name_H-M   'P 1'
#
loop_
_entity.id
_entity.type
_entity.pdbx_description
1 polymer ?
#
loop_
_entity_poly.entity_id
_entity_poly.type
_entity_poly.pdbx_seq_one_letter_code
_entity_poly.pdbx_strand_id
1 'polypeptide(L)'
;MSASLPVSDSSLSFWHQTTRSFPHLNNNRDVPVPSTSRYAVIGSGVSGALTAWELIKRVKGEDILILEAREAVSGATGRNAGHVRPGITPVPTRFGAFPLLQSGTVRRKRKKSSKASESSYRQ
;
A
#
# COMPACT_ATOMS: atom_id res chain seq x y z
N MET A 1 -2.52 13.80 -28.45
CA MET A 1 -1.13 13.38 -28.19
C MET A 1 -0.98 11.93 -28.65
N SER A 2 0.00 11.61 -29.49
CA SER A 2 0.27 10.22 -29.87
C SER A 2 0.91 9.49 -28.70
N ALA A 3 0.55 8.22 -28.48
CA ALA A 3 1.23 7.39 -27.50
C ALA A 3 2.69 7.18 -27.94
N SER A 4 3.63 7.36 -27.01
CA SER A 4 5.05 7.07 -27.20
C SER A 4 5.50 6.03 -26.19
N LEU A 5 6.59 5.33 -26.49
CA LEU A 5 7.23 4.47 -25.50
C LEU A 5 7.75 5.30 -24.33
N PRO A 6 7.92 4.68 -23.15
CA PRO A 6 8.52 5.36 -22.01
C PRO A 6 9.94 5.82 -22.36
N VAL A 7 10.33 7.02 -21.89
CA VAL A 7 11.72 7.50 -22.00
C VAL A 7 12.69 6.49 -21.40
N SER A 8 13.81 6.30 -22.09
CA SER A 8 14.87 5.33 -21.77
C SER A 8 15.56 5.64 -20.45
N ASP A 9 15.89 6.91 -20.22
CA ASP A 9 16.58 7.37 -19.01
C ASP A 9 15.60 8.02 -18.02
N SER A 10 14.84 7.18 -17.31
CA SER A 10 13.91 7.65 -16.28
C SER A 10 14.64 7.88 -14.96
N SER A 11 14.33 8.97 -14.25
CA SER A 11 14.90 9.24 -12.92
C SER A 11 14.63 8.11 -11.92
N LEU A 12 15.61 7.81 -11.06
CA LEU A 12 15.48 6.81 -10.01
C LEU A 12 14.62 7.36 -8.87
N SER A 13 13.51 6.67 -8.55
CA SER A 13 12.65 7.05 -7.43
C SER A 13 13.27 6.64 -6.10
N PHE A 14 12.88 7.31 -5.02
CA PHE A 14 13.29 6.96 -3.66
C PHE A 14 13.05 5.47 -3.35
N TRP A 15 11.87 4.94 -3.73
CA TRP A 15 11.50 3.55 -3.48
C TRP A 15 12.36 2.54 -4.25
N HIS A 16 12.82 2.86 -5.48
CA HIS A 16 13.63 1.94 -6.28
C HIS A 16 15.11 1.92 -5.89
N GLN A 17 15.59 2.86 -5.05
CA GLN A 17 17.01 2.92 -4.66
C GLN A 17 17.48 1.63 -3.98
N THR A 18 16.63 1.01 -3.16
CA THR A 18 16.95 -0.24 -2.45
C THR A 18 16.44 -1.48 -3.17
N THR A 19 15.44 -1.35 -4.04
CA THR A 19 14.83 -2.50 -4.75
C THR A 19 15.76 -3.12 -5.78
N ARG A 20 16.66 -2.33 -6.40
CA ARG A 20 17.58 -2.83 -7.45
C ARG A 20 18.58 -3.88 -6.97
N SER A 21 18.82 -3.96 -5.66
CA SER A 21 19.64 -5.01 -5.07
C SER A 21 18.90 -6.34 -4.90
N PHE A 22 17.59 -6.38 -5.15
CA PHE A 22 16.79 -7.58 -4.96
C PHE A 22 17.09 -8.60 -6.08
N PRO A 23 17.53 -9.83 -5.74
CA PRO A 23 17.98 -10.81 -6.73
C PRO A 23 16.95 -11.14 -7.82
N HIS A 24 15.67 -11.11 -7.47
CA HIS A 24 14.61 -11.53 -8.40
C HIS A 24 13.98 -10.37 -9.19
N LEU A 25 14.43 -9.12 -9.01
CA LEU A 25 13.83 -7.97 -9.70
C LEU A 25 13.86 -8.12 -11.23
N ASN A 26 14.95 -8.67 -11.76
CA ASN A 26 15.19 -8.81 -13.19
C ASN A 26 15.32 -10.28 -13.63
N ASN A 27 14.82 -11.23 -12.83
CA ASN A 27 15.02 -12.67 -13.06
C ASN A 27 14.53 -13.16 -14.44
N ASN A 28 13.51 -12.48 -14.99
CA ASN A 28 12.89 -12.85 -16.26
C ASN A 28 13.24 -11.89 -17.40
N ARG A 29 14.22 -10.99 -17.21
CA ARG A 29 14.56 -9.95 -18.20
C ARG A 29 15.04 -10.53 -19.53
N ASP A 30 15.84 -11.60 -19.46
CA ASP A 30 16.44 -12.26 -20.62
C ASP A 30 15.65 -13.49 -21.06
N VAL A 31 14.53 -13.78 -20.39
CA VAL A 31 13.65 -14.89 -20.75
C VAL A 31 12.77 -14.45 -21.92
N PRO A 32 12.75 -15.18 -23.05
CA PRO A 32 11.90 -14.83 -24.18
C PRO A 32 10.43 -14.87 -23.77
N VAL A 33 9.68 -13.87 -24.21
CA VAL A 33 8.25 -13.78 -23.93
C VAL A 33 7.52 -14.92 -24.65
N PRO A 34 6.65 -15.70 -23.96
CA PRO A 34 5.85 -16.73 -24.60
C PRO A 34 5.03 -16.18 -25.76
N SER A 35 4.93 -16.92 -26.87
CA SER A 35 4.12 -16.54 -28.04
C SER A 35 2.62 -16.49 -27.73
N THR A 36 2.18 -17.25 -26.73
CA THR A 36 0.78 -17.33 -26.29
C THR A 36 0.71 -17.34 -24.77
N SER A 37 -0.29 -16.64 -24.21
CA SER A 37 -0.64 -16.70 -22.80
C SER A 37 -2.16 -16.62 -22.65
N ARG A 38 -2.71 -17.31 -21.66
CA ARG A 38 -4.16 -17.30 -21.41
C ARG A 38 -4.62 -15.99 -20.79
N TYR A 39 -3.79 -15.39 -19.93
CA TYR A 39 -4.06 -14.11 -19.29
C TYR A 39 -2.82 -13.21 -19.39
N ALA A 40 -2.98 -12.05 -20.02
CA ALA A 40 -1.93 -11.04 -20.11
C ALA A 40 -2.29 -9.80 -19.28
N VAL A 41 -1.41 -9.40 -18.37
CA VAL A 41 -1.50 -8.18 -17.56
C VAL A 41 -0.43 -7.20 -18.05
N ILE A 42 -0.86 -6.04 -18.52
CA ILE A 42 0.05 -4.98 -18.98
C ILE A 42 0.27 -3.97 -17.85
N GLY A 43 1.49 -3.94 -17.34
CA GLY A 43 1.92 -3.12 -16.22
C GLY A 43 1.91 -3.88 -14.89
N SER A 44 3.01 -3.81 -14.16
CA SER A 44 3.21 -4.46 -12.86
C SER A 44 2.95 -3.52 -11.66
N GLY A 45 2.31 -2.38 -11.89
CA GLY A 45 1.88 -1.46 -10.84
C GLY A 45 0.84 -2.09 -9.90
N VAL A 46 0.40 -1.35 -8.89
CA VAL A 46 -0.51 -1.84 -7.84
C VAL A 46 -1.76 -2.53 -8.40
N SER A 47 -2.36 -1.98 -9.47
CA SER A 47 -3.53 -2.57 -10.13
C SER A 47 -3.18 -3.90 -10.80
N GLY A 48 -2.13 -3.96 -11.61
CA GLY A 48 -1.73 -5.18 -12.31
C GLY A 48 -1.25 -6.28 -11.36
N ALA A 49 -0.51 -5.91 -10.32
CA ALA A 49 -0.09 -6.82 -9.27
C ALA A 49 -1.29 -7.39 -8.50
N LEU A 50 -2.27 -6.55 -8.13
CA LEU A 50 -3.49 -7.01 -7.46
C LEU A 50 -4.33 -7.91 -8.38
N THR A 51 -4.45 -7.57 -9.67
CA THR A 51 -5.15 -8.41 -10.65
C THR A 51 -4.48 -9.78 -10.78
N ALA A 52 -3.16 -9.85 -10.92
CA ALA A 52 -2.43 -11.11 -10.99
C ALA A 52 -2.57 -11.92 -9.69
N TRP A 53 -2.53 -11.25 -8.54
CA TRP A 53 -2.75 -11.86 -7.22
C TRP A 53 -4.15 -12.47 -7.05
N GLU A 54 -5.19 -11.82 -7.56
CA GLU A 54 -6.54 -12.39 -7.51
C GLU A 54 -6.70 -13.54 -8.53
N LEU A 55 -6.03 -13.45 -9.68
CA LEU A 55 -6.06 -14.50 -10.70
C LEU A 55 -5.41 -15.80 -10.19
N ILE A 56 -4.22 -15.75 -9.57
CA ILE A 56 -3.50 -16.95 -9.14
C ILE A 56 -4.25 -17.78 -8.08
N LYS A 57 -5.28 -17.22 -7.44
CA LYS A 57 -6.18 -17.97 -6.54
C LYS A 57 -7.11 -18.94 -7.28
N ARG A 58 -7.30 -18.76 -8.59
CA ARG A 58 -8.26 -19.53 -9.42
C ARG A 58 -7.62 -20.19 -10.63
N VAL A 59 -6.43 -19.74 -11.05
CA VAL A 59 -5.71 -20.26 -12.21
C VAL A 59 -4.26 -20.57 -11.85
N LYS A 60 -3.58 -21.37 -12.69
CA LYS A 60 -2.16 -21.67 -12.50
C LYS A 60 -1.33 -20.42 -12.78
N GLY A 61 -0.27 -20.20 -12.00
CA GLY A 61 0.62 -19.05 -12.21
C GLY A 61 1.25 -19.02 -13.61
N GLU A 62 1.53 -20.19 -14.19
CA GLU A 62 2.07 -20.37 -15.54
C GLU A 62 1.16 -19.82 -16.65
N ASP A 63 -0.16 -19.69 -16.39
CA ASP A 63 -1.13 -19.17 -17.35
C ASP A 63 -1.16 -17.62 -17.38
N ILE A 64 -0.47 -16.95 -16.45
CA ILE A 64 -0.51 -15.49 -16.26
C ILE A 64 0.82 -14.88 -16.71
N LEU A 65 0.77 -14.03 -17.72
CA LEU A 65 1.89 -13.22 -18.19
C LEU A 65 1.74 -11.77 -17.72
N ILE A 66 2.71 -11.26 -16.95
CA ILE A 66 2.79 -9.84 -16.58
C ILE A 66 3.89 -9.20 -17.40
N LEU A 67 3.55 -8.16 -18.17
CA LEU A 67 4.51 -7.39 -18.97
C LEU A 67 4.72 -6.00 -18.34
N GLU A 68 5.97 -5.61 -18.15
CA GLU A 68 6.35 -4.31 -17.62
C GLU A 68 7.38 -3.67 -18.55
N ALA A 69 7.20 -2.38 -18.85
CA ALA A 69 8.03 -1.70 -19.84
C ALA A 69 9.45 -1.40 -19.34
N ARG A 70 9.66 -1.42 -18.02
CA ARG A 70 10.96 -1.16 -17.36
C ARG A 70 11.22 -2.23 -16.29
N GLU A 71 11.31 -1.82 -15.02
CA GLU A 71 11.48 -2.67 -13.85
C GLU A 71 10.12 -2.85 -13.14
N ALA A 72 9.99 -3.88 -12.30
CA ALA A 72 8.77 -4.11 -11.55
C ALA A 72 8.31 -2.84 -10.82
N VAL A 73 7.02 -2.52 -10.94
CA VAL A 73 6.36 -1.39 -10.27
C VAL A 73 6.88 -0.01 -10.75
N SER A 74 7.51 0.07 -11.94
CA SER A 74 8.14 1.30 -12.45
C SER A 74 7.19 2.49 -12.68
N GLY A 75 5.88 2.29 -12.74
CA GLY A 75 4.93 3.38 -13.00
C GLY A 75 4.72 4.33 -11.81
N ALA A 76 3.50 4.83 -11.71
CA ALA A 76 3.08 5.68 -10.58
C ALA A 76 3.27 4.99 -9.22
N THR A 77 3.12 3.66 -9.17
CA THR A 77 3.25 2.90 -7.91
C THR A 77 4.65 3.00 -7.31
N GLY A 78 5.73 2.88 -8.09
CA GLY A 78 7.10 3.03 -7.57
C GLY A 78 7.56 4.48 -7.38
N ARG A 79 6.69 5.47 -7.65
CA ARG A 79 6.99 6.92 -7.64
C ARG A 79 6.01 7.73 -6.78
N ASN A 80 5.16 7.08 -5.99
CA ASN A 80 4.21 7.76 -5.11
C ASN A 80 4.90 8.31 -3.84
N ALA A 81 4.18 9.09 -3.04
CA ALA A 81 4.68 9.64 -1.77
C ALA A 81 4.54 8.67 -0.56
N GLY A 82 4.26 7.39 -0.80
CA GLY A 82 4.05 6.38 0.25
C GLY A 82 2.69 6.43 0.95
N HIS A 83 1.77 7.28 0.49
CA HIS A 83 0.46 7.46 1.12
C HIS A 83 -0.62 6.62 0.44
N VAL A 84 -1.17 5.67 1.16
CA VAL A 84 -2.42 4.99 0.79
C VAL A 84 -3.52 5.55 1.68
N ARG A 85 -4.35 6.47 1.15
CA ARG A 85 -5.51 6.96 1.88
C ARG A 85 -6.73 6.08 1.57
N PRO A 86 -7.31 5.37 2.55
CA PRO A 86 -8.63 4.81 2.38
C PRO A 86 -9.60 5.97 2.19
N GLY A 87 -10.33 5.99 1.09
CA GLY A 87 -11.23 7.07 0.73
C GLY A 87 -12.38 7.23 1.72
N ILE A 88 -12.13 7.92 2.82
CA ILE A 88 -13.14 8.71 3.52
C ILE A 88 -12.72 10.16 3.29
N THR A 89 -12.85 10.63 2.06
CA THR A 89 -13.19 12.03 1.88
C THR A 89 -14.63 12.14 2.33
N PRO A 90 -14.95 12.78 3.48
CA PRO A 90 -16.31 13.21 3.71
C PRO A 90 -16.65 14.11 2.52
N VAL A 91 -17.43 13.58 1.59
CA VAL A 91 -18.19 14.42 0.68
C VAL A 91 -18.91 15.39 1.60
N PRO A 92 -18.85 16.72 1.37
CA PRO A 92 -19.70 17.62 2.10
C PRO A 92 -21.13 17.25 1.72
N THR A 93 -21.77 16.38 2.50
CA THR A 93 -23.21 16.28 2.53
C THR A 93 -23.67 17.65 2.99
N ARG A 94 -24.03 18.50 2.01
CA ARG A 94 -24.95 19.61 2.28
C ARG A 94 -26.11 18.99 3.05
N PHE A 95 -26.29 19.44 4.29
CA PHE A 95 -27.30 19.04 5.27
C PHE A 95 -26.97 17.82 6.14
N GLY A 96 -26.83 18.08 7.45
CA GLY A 96 -27.04 17.11 8.53
C GLY A 96 -25.77 16.70 9.27
N ALA A 97 -25.48 17.40 10.36
CA ALA A 97 -24.47 17.00 11.33
C ALA A 97 -24.80 15.63 11.95
N PHE A 98 -23.85 14.70 11.92
CA PHE A 98 -23.83 13.55 12.82
C PHE A 98 -22.52 13.60 13.62
N PRO A 99 -22.56 13.66 14.96
CA PRO A 99 -21.34 13.68 15.76
C PRO A 99 -20.62 12.34 15.66
N LEU A 100 -19.32 12.42 15.37
CA LEU A 100 -18.37 11.33 15.49
C LEU A 100 -18.38 10.78 16.93
N LEU A 101 -18.81 9.53 17.09
CA LEU A 101 -18.59 8.78 18.32
C LEU A 101 -17.09 8.42 18.39
N GLN A 102 -16.29 9.30 18.98
CA GLN A 102 -14.92 8.97 19.35
C GLN A 102 -14.93 7.87 20.41
N SER A 103 -14.15 6.83 20.15
CA SER A 103 -13.90 5.69 21.01
C SER A 103 -13.35 6.08 22.39
N GLY A 104 -13.94 5.49 23.44
CA GLY A 104 -13.20 4.98 24.61
C GLY A 104 -12.53 5.99 25.55
N THR A 105 -13.30 6.65 26.41
CA THR A 105 -12.76 7.18 27.68
C THR A 105 -12.83 6.10 28.75
N VAL A 106 -11.68 5.53 29.12
CA VAL A 106 -11.52 4.68 30.31
C VAL A 106 -11.84 5.52 31.55
N ARG A 107 -13.02 5.33 32.13
CA ARG A 107 -13.45 5.99 33.36
C ARG A 107 -12.77 5.33 34.56
N ARG A 108 -11.62 5.88 34.96
CA ARG A 108 -10.92 5.52 36.20
C ARG A 108 -11.80 5.89 37.42
N LYS A 109 -12.48 4.90 38.02
CA LYS A 109 -13.26 5.10 39.26
C LYS A 109 -12.30 5.46 40.41
N ARG A 110 -12.26 6.73 40.81
CA ARG A 110 -11.69 7.16 42.10
C ARG A 110 -12.65 6.74 43.22
N LYS A 111 -12.28 5.75 44.03
CA LYS A 111 -12.91 5.51 45.34
C LYS A 111 -12.50 6.66 46.27
N LYS A 112 -13.47 7.39 46.81
CA LYS A 112 -13.28 8.25 47.98
C LYS A 112 -13.35 7.34 49.21
N SER A 113 -12.31 7.33 50.04
CA SER A 113 -12.42 6.92 51.45
C SER A 113 -11.94 8.06 52.33
N SER A 114 -12.68 8.24 53.41
CA SER A 114 -12.70 9.35 54.36
C SER A 114 -11.45 9.50 55.23
N LYS A 115 -11.26 10.71 55.76
CA LYS A 115 -10.19 11.16 56.66
C LYS A 115 -10.20 10.46 58.04
N ALA A 116 -9.00 10.26 58.59
CA ALA A 116 -8.57 10.39 59.99
C ALA A 116 -7.10 9.90 60.02
N SER A 117 -6.13 10.36 60.78
CA SER A 117 -5.86 11.44 61.73
C SER A 117 -4.32 11.39 61.93
N GLU A 118 -3.73 12.47 62.45
CA GLU A 118 -2.29 12.67 62.66
C GLU A 118 -1.57 11.52 63.41
N SER A 119 -0.28 11.34 63.13
CA SER A 119 0.79 11.53 64.13
C SER A 119 2.15 11.14 63.54
N SER A 120 3.06 12.10 63.61
CA SER A 120 4.53 12.01 63.69
C SER A 120 5.15 10.66 64.04
N TYR A 121 6.26 10.30 63.37
CA TYR A 121 7.58 10.31 64.00
C TYR A 121 8.73 10.08 62.99
N ARG A 122 9.83 10.80 63.25
CA ARG A 122 11.17 10.59 62.69
C ARG A 122 11.71 9.22 63.07
N GLN A 123 12.33 8.51 62.14
CA GLN A 123 13.78 8.21 62.06
C GLN A 123 14.06 7.35 60.84
#